data_AF-A0A372GN35-F1
#
_entry.id   AF-A0A372GN35-F1
#
_cell.length_a   1.000
_cell.length_b   1.000
_cell.length_c   1.000
_cell.angle_alpha   90.00
_cell.angle_beta   90.00
_cell.angle_gamma   90.00
#
_symmetry.space_group_name_H-M   'P 1'
#
loop_
_entity.id
_entity.type
_entity.pdbx_description
1 polymer ?
#
loop_
_entity_poly.entity_id
_entity_poly.type
_entity_poly.pdbx_seq_one_letter_code
_entity_poly.pdbx_strand_id
1 'polypeptide(L)'
;MNERDQGERPGAELRRTADILFTARVKADEMRFDVVPHNSVEFSGNADDESTSGSDRTNLPDEVREGVVYRDVQIDYAIAARLRREAE
;
A
#
# COMPACT_ATOMS: atom_id res chain seq x y z
N MET A 1 -4.08 -12.68 8.01
CA MET A 1 -3.68 -12.08 6.73
C MET A 1 -2.15 -12.09 6.73
N ASN A 2 -1.50 -12.66 5.70
CA ASN A 2 -0.07 -13.00 5.75
C ASN A 2 0.85 -11.76 5.62
N GLU A 3 1.93 -11.77 6.41
CA GLU A 3 2.97 -10.74 6.60
C GLU A 3 3.84 -10.42 5.36
N ARG A 4 3.42 -10.76 4.14
CA ARG A 4 4.30 -10.71 2.95
C ARG A 4 3.74 -9.99 1.72
N ASP A 5 2.49 -9.56 1.76
CA ASP A 5 1.87 -8.96 0.59
C ASP A 5 1.81 -7.45 0.76
N GLN A 6 2.81 -6.74 0.22
CA GLN A 6 2.61 -5.32 -0.09
C GLN A 6 1.66 -5.29 -1.30
N GLY A 7 0.37 -5.45 -1.03
CA GLY A 7 -0.64 -5.78 -2.03
C GLY A 7 -0.67 -4.79 -3.20
N GLU A 8 -1.32 -5.21 -4.28
CA GLU A 8 -1.61 -4.32 -5.40
C GLU A 8 -2.37 -3.09 -4.90
N ARG A 9 -2.06 -1.92 -5.48
CA ARG A 9 -2.73 -0.69 -5.10
C ARG A 9 -4.25 -0.85 -5.24
N PRO A 10 -5.04 -0.41 -4.24
CA PRO A 10 -6.50 -0.40 -4.32
C PRO A 10 -6.99 0.15 -5.68
N GLY A 11 -7.84 -0.63 -6.33
CA GLY A 11 -8.40 -0.30 -7.64
C GLY A 11 -9.10 1.06 -7.65
N ALA A 12 -9.22 1.67 -8.83
CA ALA A 12 -9.75 3.03 -8.97
C ALA A 12 -11.17 3.17 -8.40
N GLU A 13 -12.02 2.14 -8.51
CA GLU A 13 -13.37 2.17 -7.96
C GLU A 13 -13.37 2.15 -6.43
N LEU A 14 -12.65 1.21 -5.82
CA LEU A 14 -12.54 1.14 -4.35
C LEU A 14 -11.97 2.44 -3.77
N ARG A 15 -10.99 3.07 -4.43
CA ARG A 15 -10.49 4.39 -4.01
C ARG A 15 -11.53 5.51 -4.12
N ARG A 16 -12.48 5.42 -5.05
CA ARG A 16 -13.55 6.42 -5.18
C ARG A 16 -14.65 6.25 -4.13
N THR A 17 -14.92 5.02 -3.72
CA THR A 17 -16.05 4.66 -2.85
C THR A 17 -15.66 4.37 -1.40
N ALA A 18 -14.36 4.36 -1.08
CA ALA A 18 -13.87 4.21 0.28
C ALA A 18 -14.38 5.33 1.20
N ASP A 19 -14.82 4.95 2.41
CA ASP A 19 -15.21 5.90 3.45
C ASP A 19 -13.98 6.62 4.02
N ILE A 20 -12.83 5.93 4.05
CA ILE A 20 -11.54 6.48 4.46
C ILE A 20 -10.50 6.13 3.40
N LEU A 21 -9.86 7.15 2.82
CA LEU A 21 -8.78 7.00 1.85
C LEU A 21 -7.55 7.78 2.29
N PHE A 22 -6.42 7.08 2.42
CA PHE A 22 -5.10 7.69 2.53
C PHE A 22 -4.27 7.36 1.29
N THR A 23 -3.56 8.36 0.76
CA THR A 23 -2.67 8.16 -0.39
C THR A 23 -1.32 8.81 -0.14
N ALA A 24 -0.27 8.18 -0.65
CA ALA A 24 1.06 8.75 -0.68
C ALA A 24 1.69 8.57 -2.06
N ARG A 25 2.48 9.55 -2.48
CA ARG A 25 3.30 9.48 -3.69
C ARG A 25 4.74 9.80 -3.31
N VAL A 26 5.64 8.89 -3.66
CA VAL A 26 7.09 9.04 -3.46
C VAL A 26 7.76 9.03 -4.82
N LYS A 27 8.67 9.97 -5.03
CA LYS A 27 9.55 10.03 -6.19
C LYS A 27 10.98 10.23 -5.72
N ALA A 28 11.92 9.48 -6.29
CA ALA A 28 13.33 9.60 -5.98
C ALA A 28 14.18 9.23 -7.19
N ASP A 29 15.21 10.02 -7.45
CA ASP A 29 16.21 9.70 -8.49
C ASP A 29 17.06 8.49 -8.08
N GLU A 30 17.38 8.38 -6.78
CA GLU A 30 18.05 7.24 -6.18
C GLU A 30 17.39 6.87 -4.83
N MET A 31 17.22 5.57 -4.58
CA MET A 31 16.74 5.04 -3.31
C MET A 31 17.57 3.83 -2.89
N ARG A 32 17.98 3.78 -1.62
CA ARG A 32 18.69 2.63 -1.02
C ARG A 32 18.08 2.31 0.33
N PHE A 33 17.88 1.03 0.58
CA PHE A 33 17.45 0.54 1.88
C PHE A 33 18.69 0.09 2.67
N ASP A 34 18.96 0.73 3.80
CA ASP A 34 19.97 0.28 4.77
C ASP A 34 19.52 -1.00 5.48
N VAL A 35 18.22 -1.09 5.78
CA VAL A 35 17.54 -2.26 6.35
C VAL A 35 16.23 -2.44 5.58
N VAL A 36 15.92 -3.67 5.18
CA VAL A 36 14.65 -3.97 4.49
C VAL A 36 13.50 -3.84 5.51
N PRO A 37 12.47 -3.01 5.23
CA PRO A 37 11.38 -2.82 6.17
C PRO A 37 10.46 -4.04 6.23
N HIS A 38 10.08 -4.44 7.44
CA HIS A 38 8.94 -5.32 7.69
C HIS A 38 7.73 -4.46 8.04
N ASN A 39 6.84 -4.23 7.08
CA ASN A 39 5.63 -3.44 7.28
C ASN A 39 4.37 -4.31 7.15
N SER A 40 3.38 -4.02 7.99
CA SER A 40 2.02 -4.53 7.88
C SER A 40 1.03 -3.38 8.04
N VAL A 41 -0.13 -3.52 7.40
CA VAL A 41 -1.29 -2.67 7.63
C VAL A 41 -2.40 -3.53 8.17
N GLU A 42 -3.01 -3.08 9.26
CA GLU A 42 -4.11 -3.78 9.91
C GLU A 42 -5.36 -2.92 9.87
N PHE A 43 -6.46 -3.52 9.41
CA PHE A 43 -7.78 -2.94 9.48
C PHE A 43 -8.52 -3.53 10.68
N SER A 44 -9.08 -2.67 11.54
CA SER A 44 -9.74 -3.07 12.78
C SER A 44 -11.13 -2.43 12.91
N GLY A 45 -11.93 -2.91 13.87
CA GLY A 45 -13.29 -2.45 14.10
C GLY A 45 -14.24 -2.88 12.99
N ASN A 46 -15.07 -1.95 12.51
CA ASN A 46 -16.11 -2.22 11.49
C ASN A 46 -15.58 -2.11 10.06
N ALA A 47 -14.29 -2.34 9.84
CA ALA A 47 -13.75 -2.41 8.49
C ALA A 47 -14.42 -3.56 7.72
N ASP A 48 -14.86 -3.24 6.50
CA ASP A 48 -15.38 -4.19 5.53
C ASP A 48 -14.26 -5.02 4.92
N ASP A 49 -14.59 -6.22 4.45
CA ASP A 49 -13.62 -7.17 3.86
C ASP A 49 -12.97 -6.63 2.57
N GLU A 50 -13.59 -5.64 1.91
CA GLU A 50 -12.99 -4.93 0.78
C GLU A 50 -11.90 -3.91 1.18
N SER A 51 -11.72 -3.65 2.49
CA SER A 51 -10.68 -2.74 2.96
C SER A 51 -9.29 -3.30 2.67
N THR A 52 -8.46 -2.54 1.96
CA THR A 52 -7.13 -3.01 1.54
C THR A 52 -6.14 -1.86 1.37
N SER A 53 -4.87 -2.22 1.32
CA SER A 53 -3.77 -1.28 1.12
C SER A 53 -2.72 -1.85 0.18
N GLY A 54 -2.06 -0.99 -0.57
CA GLY A 54 -1.10 -1.43 -1.58
C GLY A 54 -0.43 -0.30 -2.36
N SER A 55 0.55 -0.66 -3.19
CA SER A 55 1.27 0.28 -4.06
C SER A 55 1.35 -0.15 -5.51
N ASP A 56 1.35 0.83 -6.41
CA ASP A 56 1.96 0.70 -7.73
C ASP A 56 3.40 1.16 -7.62
N ARG A 57 4.33 0.36 -8.16
CA ARG A 57 5.77 0.64 -8.10
C ARG A 57 6.36 0.69 -9.50
N THR A 58 7.18 1.71 -9.75
CA THR A 58 8.02 1.83 -10.95
C THR A 58 9.48 1.75 -10.54
N ASN A 59 10.25 0.90 -11.22
CA ASN A 59 11.68 0.64 -10.98
C ASN A 59 12.03 0.20 -9.53
N LEU A 60 11.05 -0.34 -8.82
CA LEU A 60 11.22 -0.90 -7.48
C LEU A 60 10.45 -2.22 -7.39
N PRO A 61 11.12 -3.35 -7.12
CA PRO A 61 10.46 -4.64 -6.94
C PRO A 61 9.64 -4.67 -5.64
N ASP A 62 8.76 -5.66 -5.51
CA ASP A 62 8.01 -5.88 -4.27
C ASP A 62 8.97 -6.26 -3.12
N GLU A 63 9.89 -7.18 -3.40
CA GLU A 63 10.98 -7.56 -2.51
C GLU A 63 12.25 -6.74 -2.79
N VAL A 64 12.46 -5.71 -1.97
CA VAL A 64 13.68 -4.90 -2.00
C VAL A 64 14.84 -5.59 -1.27
N ARG A 65 16.07 -5.20 -1.59
CA ARG A 65 17.30 -5.76 -1.01
C ARG A 65 18.14 -4.69 -0.34
N GLU A 66 18.78 -5.05 0.77
CA GLU A 66 19.70 -4.18 1.49
C GLU A 66 20.89 -3.78 0.61
N GLY A 67 21.29 -2.51 0.70
CA GLY A 67 22.48 -1.99 0.02
C GLY A 67 22.34 -1.78 -1.50
N VAL A 68 21.26 -2.22 -2.13
CA VAL A 68 21.01 -1.99 -3.56
C VAL A 68 20.49 -0.58 -3.80
N VAL A 69 21.07 0.11 -4.79
CA VAL A 69 20.60 1.42 -5.25
C VAL A 69 19.61 1.22 -6.40
N TYR A 70 18.37 1.60 -6.17
CA TYR A 70 17.31 1.68 -7.16
C TYR A 70 17.28 3.10 -7.74
N ARG A 71 16.98 3.23 -9.03
CA ARG A 71 17.02 4.50 -9.77
C ARG A 71 15.69 4.81 -10.41
N ASP A 72 15.38 6.10 -10.53
CA ASP A 72 14.16 6.60 -11.15
C ASP A 72 12.90 5.93 -10.54
N VAL A 73 12.84 5.94 -9.20
CA VAL A 73 11.81 5.23 -8.43
C VAL A 73 10.56 6.10 -8.31
N GLN A 74 9.41 5.49 -8.56
CA GLN A 74 8.11 6.04 -8.17
C GLN A 74 7.30 5.00 -7.42
N ILE A 75 6.68 5.42 -6.32
CA ILE A 75 5.75 4.60 -5.55
C ILE A 75 4.47 5.40 -5.37
N ASP A 76 3.35 4.81 -5.78
CA ASP A 76 2.02 5.34 -5.54
C ASP A 76 1.27 4.39 -4.59
N TYR A 77 1.14 4.79 -3.33
CA TYR A 77 0.52 3.97 -2.29
C TYR A 77 -0.90 4.45 -1.96
N ALA A 78 -1.77 3.52 -1.59
CA ALA A 78 -3.08 3.84 -1.04
C ALA A 78 -3.49 2.85 0.07
N ILE A 79 -4.18 3.37 1.07
CA ILE A 79 -4.95 2.62 2.07
C ILE A 79 -6.40 3.04 1.86
N ALA A 80 -7.27 2.10 1.51
CA ALA A 80 -8.68 2.33 1.27
C ALA A 80 -9.49 1.45 2.23
N ALA A 81 -10.24 2.08 3.12
CA ALA A 81 -11.12 1.39 4.05
C ALA A 81 -12.59 1.72 3.76
N ARG A 82 -13.40 0.66 3.76
CA ARG A 82 -14.86 0.76 3.75
C ARG A 82 -15.38 0.35 5.12
N LEU A 83 -16.42 1.02 5.58
CA LEU A 83 -17.11 0.64 6.81
C LEU A 83 -18.24 -0.33 6.47
N ARG A 84 -18.31 -1.44 7.20
CA ARG A 84 -19.49 -2.31 7.18
C ARG A 84 -20.70 -1.49 7.59
N ARG A 85 -21.70 -1.49 6.74
CA ARG A 85 -23.04 -1.01 7.10
C ARG A 85 -23.70 -2.13 7.90
N GLU A 86 -24.14 -1.84 9.11
CA GLU A 86 -25.08 -2.74 9.79
C GLU A 86 -26.38 -2.76 8.98
N ALA A 87 -26.99 -3.95 8.84
CA ALA A 87 -28.34 -4.04 8.29
C ALA A 87 -29.31 -3.38 9.29
N GLU A 88 -30.10 -2.41 8.82
CA GLU A 88 -31.17 -1.77 9.60
C GLU A 88 -32.26 -2.78 10.01
#